data_AF-A0A1G2DLL7-F1
#
_entry.id   AF-A0A1G2DLL7-F1
#
_cell.length_a   1.000
_cell.length_b   1.000
_cell.length_c   1.000
_cell.angle_alpha   90.00
_cell.angle_beta   90.00
_cell.angle_gamma   90.00
#
_symmetry.space_group_name_H-M   'P 1'
#
loop_
_entity.id
_entity.type
_entity.pdbx_description
1 polymer ?
#
loop_
_entity_poly.entity_id
_entity_poly.type
_entity_poly.pdbx_seq_one_letter_code
_entity_poly.pdbx_strand_id
1 'polypeptide(L)'
;MYLSMENNTSKTVVAAVTADPVFFDVTRKKMIIMNLSTYGIYYLYWVYKNWVVIKESEKIDIVPFWRAFFSIFYINSLYNRIYKAAVARGFRTLATSNLALIYIVGTIVGNISARLDNQFGAFLWFAGLMIFYPILKMQEVVEHNNHEINPAFTPKAAYSLFEKCIVAIGIPLNFLGAIVIFAQLIGVAI
;
A
#
# COMPACT_ATOMS: atom_id res chain seq x y z
N MET A 1 32.51 -34.90 -20.25
CA MET A 1 32.83 -33.47 -20.01
C MET A 1 31.77 -32.54 -20.58
N TYR A 2 31.28 -32.73 -21.82
CA TYR A 2 30.16 -31.92 -22.38
C TYR A 2 28.85 -32.05 -21.58
N LEU A 3 28.45 -33.27 -21.21
CA LEU A 3 27.20 -33.54 -20.46
C LEU A 3 27.17 -32.97 -19.03
N SER A 4 28.33 -32.70 -18.41
CA SER A 4 28.40 -32.11 -17.07
C SER A 4 28.32 -30.58 -17.08
N MET A 5 28.65 -29.93 -18.22
CA MET A 5 28.52 -28.49 -18.37
C MET A 5 27.06 -28.08 -18.61
N GLU A 6 26.32 -28.82 -19.42
CA GLU A 6 24.90 -28.55 -19.73
C GLU A 6 23.99 -28.66 -18.49
N ASN A 7 24.25 -29.65 -17.62
CA ASN A 7 23.52 -29.81 -16.36
C ASN A 7 23.85 -28.69 -15.34
N ASN A 8 25.08 -28.15 -15.38
CA ASN A 8 25.48 -27.05 -14.50
C ASN A 8 24.95 -25.70 -15.02
N THR A 9 24.91 -25.48 -16.35
CA THR A 9 24.24 -24.33 -16.95
C THR A 9 22.73 -24.39 -16.78
N SER A 10 22.09 -25.56 -16.91
CA SER A 10 20.66 -25.68 -16.59
C SER A 10 20.39 -25.44 -15.10
N LYS A 11 21.21 -25.95 -14.18
CA LYS A 11 21.07 -25.64 -12.75
C LYS A 11 21.34 -24.17 -12.41
N THR A 12 22.30 -23.51 -13.06
CA THR A 12 22.59 -22.09 -12.81
C THR A 12 21.60 -21.14 -13.51
N VAL A 13 21.09 -21.49 -14.69
CA VAL A 13 20.04 -20.74 -15.40
C VAL A 13 18.68 -20.95 -14.74
N VAL A 14 18.36 -22.16 -14.27
CA VAL A 14 17.13 -22.45 -13.50
C VAL A 14 17.19 -21.85 -12.10
N ALA A 15 18.36 -21.81 -11.44
CA ALA A 15 18.53 -21.09 -10.17
C ALA A 15 18.52 -19.55 -10.33
N ALA A 16 18.87 -19.03 -11.52
CA ALA A 16 18.76 -17.62 -11.87
C ALA A 16 17.34 -17.22 -12.34
N VAL A 17 16.43 -18.18 -12.50
CA VAL A 17 15.00 -17.96 -12.74
C VAL A 17 14.26 -18.00 -11.40
N THR A 18 13.84 -16.79 -10.99
CA THR A 18 12.86 -16.44 -9.94
C THR A 18 13.22 -16.79 -8.49
N ALA A 19 14.10 -15.99 -7.88
CA ALA A 19 13.87 -15.66 -6.47
C ALA A 19 12.52 -14.93 -6.39
N ASP A 20 11.59 -15.46 -5.61
CA ASP A 20 10.26 -14.88 -5.46
C ASP A 20 10.34 -13.42 -4.98
N PRO A 21 9.48 -12.51 -5.49
CA PRO A 21 9.59 -11.10 -5.17
C PRO A 21 9.31 -10.85 -3.69
N VAL A 22 10.29 -10.28 -3.00
CA VAL A 22 10.10 -9.67 -1.68
C VAL A 22 9.52 -8.27 -1.89
N PHE A 23 8.25 -8.11 -1.55
CA PHE A 23 7.51 -6.87 -1.70
C PHE A 23 7.98 -5.80 -0.71
N PHE A 24 7.66 -4.54 -0.98
CA PHE A 24 8.02 -3.47 -0.06
C PHE A 24 7.08 -3.50 1.16
N ASP A 25 7.66 -3.78 2.32
CA ASP A 25 6.94 -4.02 3.57
C ASP A 25 7.36 -3.06 4.69
N VAL A 26 6.36 -2.60 5.41
CA VAL A 26 6.45 -1.70 6.55
C VAL A 26 5.45 -2.15 7.59
N THR A 27 5.74 -1.90 8.86
CA THR A 27 4.78 -2.30 9.90
C THR A 27 3.43 -1.60 9.68
N ARG A 28 2.33 -2.31 9.97
CA ARG A 28 0.96 -1.73 9.91
C ARG A 28 0.85 -0.41 10.67
N LYS A 29 1.50 -0.32 11.84
CA LYS A 29 1.56 0.92 12.65
C LYS A 29 2.22 2.06 11.86
N LYS A 30 3.37 1.80 11.24
CA LYS A 30 4.06 2.79 10.40
C LYS A 30 3.21 3.19 9.20
N MET A 31 2.53 2.23 8.57
CA MET A 31 1.62 2.51 7.46
C MET A 31 0.53 3.50 7.89
N ILE A 32 -0.14 3.28 9.02
CA ILE A 32 -1.19 4.18 9.53
C ILE A 32 -0.64 5.58 9.81
N ILE A 33 0.42 5.65 10.63
CA ILE A 33 0.98 6.93 11.09
C ILE A 33 1.47 7.76 9.91
N MET A 34 2.22 7.16 9.00
CA MET A 34 2.74 7.87 7.83
C MET A 34 1.62 8.26 6.87
N ASN A 35 0.61 7.40 6.68
CA ASN A 35 -0.47 7.71 5.76
C ASN A 35 -1.38 8.83 6.27
N LEU A 36 -1.65 8.87 7.59
CA LEU A 36 -2.30 10.02 8.23
C LEU A 36 -1.45 11.28 8.08
N SER A 37 -0.18 11.22 8.49
CA SER A 37 0.72 12.38 8.50
C SER A 37 0.95 12.99 7.11
N THR A 38 0.75 12.21 6.05
CA THR A 38 0.96 12.64 4.65
C THR A 38 -0.35 12.75 3.86
N TYR A 39 -1.51 12.66 4.50
CA TYR A 39 -2.82 12.74 3.85
C TYR A 39 -2.96 11.77 2.65
N GLY A 40 -2.50 10.53 2.79
CA GLY A 40 -2.60 9.52 1.73
C GLY A 40 -1.36 9.40 0.82
N ILE A 41 -0.47 10.38 0.80
CA ILE A 41 0.68 10.39 -0.13
C ILE A 41 1.64 9.23 0.14
N TYR A 42 1.85 8.88 1.42
CA TYR A 42 2.70 7.75 1.78
C TYR A 42 2.20 6.43 1.20
N TYR A 43 0.88 6.24 1.09
CA TYR A 43 0.33 5.07 0.44
C TYR A 43 0.65 5.03 -1.06
N LEU A 44 0.67 6.17 -1.76
CA LEU A 44 1.14 6.23 -3.15
C LEU A 44 2.63 5.88 -3.26
N TYR A 45 3.45 6.32 -2.31
CA TYR A 45 4.85 5.88 -2.22
C TYR A 45 4.96 4.36 -2.03
N TRP A 46 4.13 3.76 -1.18
CA TRP A 46 4.08 2.31 -1.00
C TRP A 46 3.67 1.59 -2.30
N VAL A 47 2.66 2.10 -3.01
CA VAL A 47 2.23 1.59 -4.33
C VAL A 47 3.37 1.66 -5.34
N TYR A 48 4.07 2.80 -5.40
CA TYR A 48 5.24 2.99 -6.26
C TYR A 48 6.32 1.94 -5.98
N LYS A 49 6.71 1.77 -4.71
CA LYS A 49 7.76 0.80 -4.34
C LYS A 49 7.39 -0.63 -4.71
N ASN A 50 6.12 -1.01 -4.58
CA ASN A 50 5.68 -2.34 -4.98
C ASN A 50 5.61 -2.51 -6.51
N TRP A 51 5.28 -1.46 -7.27
CA TRP A 51 5.41 -1.51 -8.72
C TRP A 51 6.86 -1.62 -9.19
N VAL A 52 7.83 -1.04 -8.46
CA VAL A 52 9.26 -1.23 -8.73
C VAL A 52 9.64 -2.70 -8.55
N VAL A 53 9.26 -3.32 -7.44
CA VAL A 53 9.50 -4.76 -7.20
C VAL A 53 8.91 -5.61 -8.32
N ILE A 54 7.66 -5.36 -8.71
CA ILE A 54 6.99 -6.09 -9.78
C ILE A 54 7.68 -5.91 -11.13
N LYS A 55 8.11 -4.68 -11.44
CA LYS A 55 8.84 -4.38 -12.68
C LYS A 55 10.12 -5.22 -12.76
N GLU A 56 10.87 -5.27 -11.67
CA GLU A 56 12.14 -5.99 -11.58
C GLU A 56 11.93 -7.51 -11.61
N SER A 57 10.96 -8.02 -10.85
CA SER A 57 10.71 -9.45 -10.74
C SER A 57 10.09 -10.06 -11.99
N GLU A 58 9.15 -9.36 -12.63
CA GLU A 58 8.46 -9.86 -13.83
C GLU A 58 9.10 -9.40 -15.14
N LYS A 59 10.16 -8.56 -15.08
CA LYS A 59 10.85 -8.00 -16.25
C LYS A 59 9.91 -7.33 -17.27
N ILE A 60 8.87 -6.67 -16.77
CA ILE A 60 7.88 -5.99 -17.61
C ILE A 60 8.27 -4.54 -17.88
N ASP A 61 7.99 -4.04 -19.08
CA ASP A 61 8.22 -2.64 -19.41
C ASP A 61 7.06 -1.77 -18.92
N ILE A 62 7.22 -1.23 -17.72
CA ILE A 62 6.28 -0.28 -17.11
C ILE A 62 7.04 0.88 -16.48
N VAL A 63 6.33 1.99 -16.27
CA VAL A 63 6.82 3.12 -15.48
C VAL A 63 6.11 3.11 -14.12
N PRO A 64 6.77 2.67 -13.03
CA PRO A 64 6.15 2.53 -11.70
C PRO A 64 5.55 3.83 -11.17
N PHE A 65 6.20 4.96 -11.45
CA PHE A 65 5.74 6.28 -11.04
C PHE A 65 4.33 6.58 -11.55
N TRP A 66 4.08 6.42 -12.85
CA TRP A 66 2.76 6.70 -13.43
C TRP A 66 1.70 5.73 -12.93
N ARG A 67 2.05 4.47 -12.69
CA ARG A 67 1.10 3.50 -12.10
C ARG A 67 0.72 3.85 -10.66
N ALA A 68 1.63 4.47 -9.90
CA ALA A 68 1.36 4.95 -8.56
C ALA A 68 0.58 6.28 -8.55
N PHE A 69 0.96 7.23 -9.40
CA PHE A 69 0.26 8.50 -9.53
C PHE A 69 -1.20 8.30 -9.97
N PHE A 70 -1.41 7.38 -10.92
CA PHE A 70 -2.72 6.96 -11.40
C PHE A 70 -3.22 5.70 -10.68
N SER A 71 -2.99 5.60 -9.36
CA SER A 71 -3.29 4.40 -8.56
C SER A 71 -4.72 3.90 -8.76
N ILE A 72 -5.71 4.79 -8.89
CA ILE A 72 -7.13 4.44 -9.09
C ILE A 72 -7.32 3.42 -10.23
N PHE A 73 -6.57 3.54 -11.33
CA PHE A 73 -6.67 2.62 -12.47
C PHE A 73 -5.87 1.33 -12.29
N TYR A 74 -4.73 1.40 -11.59
CA TYR A 74 -3.76 0.29 -11.51
C TYR A 74 -3.80 -0.49 -10.20
N ILE A 75 -4.50 -0.02 -9.17
CA ILE A 75 -4.47 -0.61 -7.83
C ILE A 75 -4.99 -2.04 -7.81
N ASN A 76 -6.05 -2.34 -8.57
CA ASN A 76 -6.58 -3.69 -8.68
C ASN A 76 -5.53 -4.64 -9.29
N SER A 77 -4.81 -4.19 -10.30
CA SER A 77 -3.72 -4.97 -10.92
C SER A 77 -2.59 -5.24 -9.93
N LEU A 78 -2.20 -4.22 -9.15
CA LEU A 78 -1.20 -4.34 -8.10
C LEU A 78 -1.63 -5.36 -7.03
N TYR A 79 -2.82 -5.18 -6.48
CA TYR A 79 -3.37 -6.06 -5.44
C TYR A 79 -3.45 -7.50 -5.90
N ASN A 80 -3.88 -7.73 -7.15
CA ASN A 80 -3.97 -9.06 -7.73
C ASN A 80 -2.60 -9.75 -7.82
N ARG A 81 -1.53 -9.01 -8.19
CA ARG A 81 -0.17 -9.57 -8.28
C ARG A 81 0.38 -9.95 -6.91
N ILE A 82 0.24 -9.06 -5.94
CA ILE A 82 0.64 -9.29 -4.54
C ILE A 82 -0.14 -10.48 -3.96
N TYR A 83 -1.46 -10.51 -4.15
CA TYR A 83 -2.30 -11.58 -3.63
C TYR A 83 -2.04 -12.93 -4.30
N LYS A 84 -1.83 -12.98 -5.62
CA LYS A 84 -1.47 -14.22 -6.32
C LYS A 84 -0.17 -14.80 -5.78
N ALA A 85 0.82 -13.95 -5.48
CA ALA A 85 2.05 -14.38 -4.83
C ALA A 85 1.77 -14.96 -3.42
N ALA A 86 0.95 -14.29 -2.61
CA ALA A 86 0.60 -14.78 -1.27
C ALA A 86 -0.25 -16.06 -1.30
N VAL A 87 -1.17 -16.21 -2.26
CA VAL A 87 -2.02 -17.40 -2.44
C VAL A 87 -1.19 -18.64 -2.80
N ALA A 88 -0.14 -18.47 -3.60
CA ALA A 88 0.80 -19.55 -3.89
C ALA A 88 1.49 -20.07 -2.62
N ARG A 89 1.44 -19.30 -1.52
CA ARG A 89 2.02 -19.57 -0.19
C ARG A 89 0.96 -19.77 0.89
N GLY A 90 -0.23 -20.24 0.52
CA GLY A 90 -1.28 -20.63 1.45
C GLY A 90 -2.12 -19.48 2.05
N PHE A 91 -1.89 -18.22 1.65
CA PHE A 91 -2.70 -17.10 2.15
C PHE A 91 -4.11 -17.10 1.54
N ARG A 92 -5.11 -16.71 2.34
CA ARG A 92 -6.50 -16.55 1.91
C ARG A 92 -7.07 -15.25 2.47
N THR A 93 -7.67 -14.43 1.61
CA THR A 93 -8.40 -13.23 2.04
C THR A 93 -9.58 -12.92 1.10
N LEU A 94 -10.29 -11.81 1.37
CA LEU A 94 -11.29 -11.24 0.46
C LEU A 94 -10.71 -11.09 -0.94
N ALA A 95 -11.59 -11.18 -1.95
CA ALA A 95 -11.19 -10.94 -3.33
C ALA A 95 -10.49 -9.58 -3.47
N THR A 96 -9.36 -9.57 -4.17
CA THR A 96 -8.56 -8.36 -4.43
C THR A 96 -9.36 -7.25 -5.11
N SER A 97 -10.34 -7.63 -5.92
CA SER A 97 -11.32 -6.72 -6.53
C SER A 97 -12.10 -5.94 -5.48
N ASN A 98 -12.50 -6.57 -4.37
CA ASN A 98 -13.27 -5.92 -3.31
C ASN A 98 -12.39 -4.93 -2.54
N LEU A 99 -11.16 -5.32 -2.21
CA LEU A 99 -10.21 -4.43 -1.54
C LEU A 99 -9.85 -3.22 -2.42
N ALA A 100 -9.65 -3.45 -3.72
CA ALA A 100 -9.40 -2.38 -4.69
C ALA A 100 -10.62 -1.45 -4.82
N LEU A 101 -11.83 -2.01 -4.88
CA LEU A 101 -13.07 -1.23 -4.93
C LEU A 101 -13.25 -0.36 -3.69
N ILE A 102 -13.05 -0.91 -2.49
CA ILE A 102 -13.14 -0.14 -1.23
C ILE A 102 -12.12 1.00 -1.24
N TYR A 103 -10.90 0.75 -1.71
CA TYR A 103 -9.88 1.82 -1.84
C TYR A 103 -10.29 2.92 -2.82
N ILE A 104 -10.78 2.55 -4.00
CA ILE A 104 -11.22 3.50 -5.04
C ILE A 104 -12.41 4.33 -4.55
N VAL A 105 -13.44 3.66 -4.02
CA VAL A 105 -14.63 4.33 -3.47
C VAL A 105 -14.25 5.23 -2.31
N GLY A 106 -13.42 4.76 -1.37
CA GLY A 106 -12.93 5.57 -0.25
C GLY A 106 -12.15 6.80 -0.72
N THR A 107 -11.33 6.67 -1.76
CA THR A 107 -10.59 7.80 -2.36
C THR A 107 -11.56 8.81 -2.95
N ILE A 108 -12.56 8.38 -3.71
CA ILE A 108 -13.57 9.26 -4.32
C ILE A 108 -14.42 9.95 -3.24
N VAL A 109 -14.90 9.19 -2.25
CA VAL A 109 -15.68 9.72 -1.12
C VAL A 109 -14.89 10.77 -0.34
N GLY A 110 -13.62 10.51 -0.05
CA GLY A 110 -12.74 11.48 0.62
C GLY A 110 -12.55 12.77 -0.19
N ASN A 111 -12.37 12.66 -1.51
CA ASN A 111 -12.25 13.83 -2.39
C ASN A 111 -13.55 14.63 -2.51
N ILE A 112 -14.71 13.96 -2.49
CA ILE A 112 -16.02 14.63 -2.47
C ILE A 112 -16.22 15.33 -1.13
N SER A 113 -15.96 14.62 -0.03
CA SER A 113 -16.04 15.16 1.34
C SER A 113 -15.24 16.46 1.48
N ALA A 114 -14.00 16.49 0.98
CA ALA A 114 -13.13 17.67 1.05
C ALA A 114 -13.66 18.91 0.30
N ARG A 115 -14.68 18.77 -0.54
CA ARG A 115 -15.32 19.87 -1.28
C ARG A 115 -16.64 20.32 -0.68
N LEU A 116 -17.15 19.56 0.30
CA LEU A 116 -18.44 19.82 0.92
C LEU A 116 -18.22 20.48 2.28
N ASP A 117 -18.57 21.77 2.36
CA ASP A 117 -18.54 22.52 3.61
C ASP A 117 -19.90 22.44 4.34
N ASN A 118 -20.34 21.21 4.66
CA ASN A 118 -21.54 20.97 5.46
C ASN A 118 -21.44 19.67 6.29
N GLN A 119 -22.45 19.43 7.13
CA GLN A 119 -22.55 18.21 7.96
C GLN A 119 -22.43 16.91 7.15
N PHE A 120 -22.95 16.88 5.93
CA PHE A 120 -22.85 15.72 5.06
C PHE A 120 -21.39 15.51 4.59
N GLY A 121 -20.67 16.57 4.26
CA GLY A 121 -19.23 16.54 3.99
C GLY A 121 -18.43 15.98 5.16
N ALA A 122 -18.73 16.44 6.38
CA ALA A 122 -18.11 15.93 7.60
C ALA A 122 -18.43 14.45 7.86
N PHE A 123 -19.68 14.02 7.66
CA PHE A 123 -20.07 12.61 7.75
C PHE A 123 -19.28 11.74 6.75
N LEU A 124 -19.16 12.20 5.49
CA LEU A 124 -18.39 11.50 4.47
C LEU A 124 -16.90 11.45 4.79
N TRP A 125 -16.35 12.43 5.52
CA TRP A 125 -14.95 12.42 5.95
C TRP A 125 -14.68 11.21 6.86
N PHE A 126 -15.54 10.99 7.85
CA PHE A 126 -15.48 9.82 8.73
C PHE A 126 -15.69 8.51 7.96
N ALA A 127 -16.66 8.47 7.03
CA ALA A 127 -16.85 7.32 6.15
C ALA A 127 -15.60 7.04 5.28
N GLY A 128 -14.87 8.08 4.89
CA GLY A 128 -13.61 7.98 4.15
C GLY A 128 -12.49 7.26 4.91
N LEU A 129 -12.53 7.21 6.24
CA LEU A 129 -11.56 6.46 7.06
C LEU A 129 -11.61 4.95 6.79
N MET A 130 -12.68 4.45 6.19
CA MET A 130 -12.78 3.07 5.73
C MET A 130 -11.69 2.69 4.72
N ILE A 131 -11.04 3.67 4.08
CA ILE A 131 -9.89 3.44 3.18
C ILE A 131 -8.71 2.75 3.87
N PHE A 132 -8.57 2.84 5.20
CA PHE A 132 -7.52 2.15 5.92
C PHE A 132 -7.69 0.63 5.91
N TYR A 133 -8.92 0.13 5.79
CA TYR A 133 -9.18 -1.32 5.74
C TYR A 133 -8.43 -2.04 4.60
N PRO A 134 -8.62 -1.67 3.31
CA PRO A 134 -7.89 -2.33 2.23
C PRO A 134 -6.37 -2.10 2.29
N ILE A 135 -5.93 -0.93 2.77
CA ILE A 135 -4.49 -0.63 2.93
C ILE A 135 -3.85 -1.60 3.92
N LEU A 136 -4.44 -1.74 5.10
CA LEU A 136 -3.94 -2.61 6.15
C LEU A 136 -4.05 -4.08 5.76
N LYS A 137 -5.13 -4.47 5.08
CA LYS A 137 -5.28 -5.85 4.64
C LYS A 137 -4.23 -6.23 3.59
N MET A 138 -3.88 -5.31 2.69
CA MET A 138 -2.81 -5.53 1.73
C MET A 138 -1.41 -5.48 2.36
N GLN A 139 -1.20 -4.74 3.45
CA GLN A 139 0.04 -4.87 4.24
C GLN A 139 0.16 -6.27 4.83
N GLU A 140 -0.91 -6.82 5.41
CA GLU A 140 -0.91 -8.18 5.96
C GLU A 140 -0.58 -9.24 4.89
N VAL A 141 -1.13 -9.07 3.68
CA VAL A 141 -0.82 -9.95 2.53
C VAL A 141 0.66 -9.88 2.15
N VAL A 142 1.23 -8.66 2.14
CA VAL A 142 2.67 -8.45 1.86
C VAL A 142 3.54 -9.05 2.95
N GLU A 143 3.22 -8.80 4.22
CA GLU A 143 3.95 -9.33 5.38
C GLU A 143 3.98 -10.86 5.34
N HIS A 144 2.82 -11.50 5.12
CA HIS A 144 2.73 -12.95 4.96
C HIS A 144 3.63 -13.44 3.82
N ASN A 145 3.50 -12.84 2.64
CA ASN A 145 4.28 -13.26 1.48
C ASN A 145 5.79 -13.12 1.72
N ASN A 146 6.23 -12.01 2.32
CA ASN A 146 7.64 -11.76 2.59
C ASN A 146 8.21 -12.68 3.66
N HIS A 147 7.45 -12.94 4.73
CA HIS A 147 7.85 -13.87 5.79
C HIS A 147 8.01 -15.30 5.26
N GLU A 148 7.12 -15.75 4.38
CA GLU A 148 7.21 -17.08 3.75
C GLU A 148 8.38 -17.19 2.75
N ILE A 149 8.77 -16.10 2.09
CA ILE A 149 9.94 -16.09 1.19
C ILE A 149 11.25 -16.02 2.00
N ASN A 150 11.27 -15.20 3.03
CA ASN A 150 12.44 -14.98 3.86
C ASN A 150 11.99 -14.82 5.33
N PRO A 151 12.05 -15.89 6.15
CA PRO A 151 11.64 -15.82 7.56
C PRO A 151 12.48 -14.85 8.41
N ALA A 152 13.69 -14.49 7.96
CA ALA A 152 14.52 -13.48 8.61
C ALA A 152 14.17 -12.04 8.18
N PHE A 153 13.26 -11.87 7.22
CA PHE A 153 12.81 -10.56 6.77
C PHE A 153 12.07 -9.85 7.90
N THR A 154 12.48 -8.61 8.17
CA THR A 154 11.83 -7.77 9.17
C THR A 154 11.24 -6.53 8.48
N PRO A 155 9.95 -6.24 8.70
CA PRO A 155 9.33 -5.05 8.12
C PRO A 155 9.98 -3.78 8.66
N LYS A 156 10.11 -2.75 7.82
CA LYS A 156 10.71 -1.48 8.24
C LYS A 156 9.83 -0.79 9.30
N ALA A 157 10.24 -0.89 10.56
CA ALA A 157 9.57 -0.26 11.70
C ALA A 157 10.13 1.13 12.05
N ALA A 158 11.45 1.31 11.92
CA ALA A 158 12.12 2.54 12.32
C ALA A 158 11.78 3.72 11.39
N TYR A 159 11.70 4.92 11.97
CA TYR A 159 11.49 6.18 11.24
C TYR A 159 12.82 6.87 10.96
N SER A 160 13.05 7.28 9.72
CA SER A 160 14.15 8.19 9.37
C SER A 160 13.92 9.58 9.97
N LEU A 161 14.96 10.42 10.02
CA LEU A 161 14.83 11.79 10.50
C LEU A 161 13.77 12.57 9.71
N PHE A 162 13.77 12.43 8.38
CA PHE A 162 12.78 13.04 7.51
C PHE A 162 11.36 12.53 7.78
N GLU A 163 11.18 11.20 7.96
CA GLU A 163 9.88 10.62 8.33
C GLU A 163 9.39 11.15 9.69
N LYS A 164 10.29 11.37 10.66
CA LYS A 164 9.95 11.98 11.96
C LYS A 164 9.48 13.43 11.80
N CYS A 165 10.15 14.23 10.96
CA CYS A 165 9.73 15.61 10.69
C CYS A 165 8.33 15.65 10.06
N ILE A 166 8.04 14.75 9.11
CA ILE A 166 6.70 14.61 8.53
C ILE A 166 5.67 14.30 9.61
N VAL A 167 5.94 13.34 10.49
CA VAL A 167 5.01 12.97 11.56
C VAL A 167 4.77 14.12 12.54
N ALA A 168 5.85 14.83 12.93
CA ALA A 168 5.78 15.96 13.84
C ALA A 168 4.90 17.12 13.33
N ILE A 169 4.82 17.31 12.00
CA ILE A 169 3.99 18.35 11.38
C ILE A 169 2.60 17.80 11.03
N GLY A 170 2.54 16.61 10.43
CA GLY A 170 1.33 16.04 9.86
C GLY A 170 0.30 15.63 10.92
N ILE A 171 0.73 15.10 12.08
CA ILE A 171 -0.21 14.70 13.13
C ILE A 171 -0.94 15.92 13.74
N PRO A 172 -0.28 17.01 14.14
CA PRO A 172 -0.97 18.22 14.58
C PRO A 172 -1.94 18.78 13.53
N LEU A 173 -1.55 18.81 12.26
CA LEU A 173 -2.43 19.29 11.18
C LEU A 173 -3.67 18.41 10.99
N ASN A 174 -3.51 17.08 11.08
CA ASN A 174 -4.65 16.16 11.05
C ASN A 174 -5.56 16.35 12.24
N PHE A 175 -4.99 16.58 13.43
CA PHE A 175 -5.76 16.82 14.64
C PHE A 175 -6.59 18.10 14.56
N LEU A 176 -5.98 19.20 14.10
CA LEU A 176 -6.69 20.46 13.85
C LEU A 176 -7.81 20.29 12.82
N GLY A 177 -7.52 19.61 11.70
CA GLY A 177 -8.53 19.29 10.68
C GLY A 177 -9.69 18.46 11.25
N ALA A 178 -9.39 17.46 12.07
CA ALA A 178 -10.41 16.62 12.71
C ALA A 178 -11.31 17.43 13.67
N ILE A 179 -10.78 18.42 14.39
CA ILE A 179 -11.58 19.32 15.24
C ILE A 179 -12.56 20.12 14.39
N VAL A 180 -12.10 20.70 13.28
CA VAL A 180 -12.95 21.48 12.37
C VAL A 180 -14.07 20.61 11.80
N ILE A 181 -13.71 19.43 11.28
CA ILE A 181 -14.68 18.46 10.74
C ILE A 181 -15.68 18.00 11.81
N PHE A 182 -15.22 17.78 13.05
CA PHE A 182 -16.10 17.38 14.14
C PHE A 182 -17.09 18.49 14.52
N ALA A 183 -16.63 19.73 14.62
CA ALA A 183 -17.50 20.87 14.93
C ALA A 183 -18.55 21.09 13.83
N GLN A 184 -18.13 20.99 12.58
CA GLN A 184 -19.00 21.03 11.42
C GLN A 184 -20.06 19.91 11.48
N LEU A 185 -19.68 18.69 11.87
CA LEU A 185 -20.59 17.54 12.00
C LEU A 185 -21.70 17.81 13.03
N ILE A 186 -21.39 18.47 14.14
CA ILE A 186 -22.37 18.81 15.20
C ILE A 186 -23.09 20.14 14.94
N GLY A 187 -22.84 20.80 13.80
CA GLY A 187 -23.49 22.05 13.42
C GLY A 187 -22.98 23.29 14.16
N VAL A 188 -21.77 23.23 14.74
CA VAL A 188 -21.09 24.40 15.30
C VAL A 188 -20.40 25.15 14.17
N ALA A 189 -20.72 26.45 14.02
CA ALA A 189 -20.01 27.34 13.11
C ALA A 189 -18.60 27.62 13.67
N ILE A 190 -17.56 27.27 12.91
CA ILE A 190 -16.15 27.59 13.18
C ILE A 190 -15.63 28.51 12.06
#